data_AF-A0AAU6XZP8-F1
#
_entry.id   AF-A0AAU6XZP8-F1
#
_cell.length_a   1.000
_cell.length_b   1.000
_cell.length_c   1.000
_cell.angle_alpha   90.00
_cell.angle_beta   90.00
_cell.angle_gamma   90.00
#
_symmetry.space_group_name_H-M   'P 1'
#
loop_
_entity.id
_entity.type
_entity.pdbx_description
1 polymer ?
#
loop_
_entity_poly.entity_id
_entity_poly.type
_entity_poly.pdbx_seq_one_letter_code
_entity_poly.pdbx_strand_id
1 'polypeptide(L)'
;MRTMRNYGMLLLLIDLFFIMGIKSGNAQDAKRHPFNIYGFIVYAGYIKQGVKQQNSMSQLQNYLQSIGIGKYNLIYEHKVLDYPNGDKKNGTINLNRMDSLAALAVNEPTGLVSLDLEGWNRFDTSRTVHRMLDAIKSFRRINKVSPLGFYATVPQDTYGFPKDQQLYERLNKAYRPVAAEVDYYSPSLYNYKGVDSLDWYKAAVFNLEACHKYSFSGKQILPYITPEVWNGDQTTFLTYEQMWYRLKVLYDLGADGCLLWTSSKTRNPDGTKIFVDENAGWLKAVKDFIKQYPSSNH
;
A
#
# COMPACT_ATOMS: atom_id res chain seq x y z
N MET A 1 -54.76 -44.29 12.60
CA MET A 1 -54.13 -45.08 11.51
C MET A 1 -53.78 -44.17 10.34
N ARG A 2 -52.52 -43.75 10.22
CA ARG A 2 -51.77 -43.54 8.95
C ARG A 2 -50.40 -42.92 9.25
N THR A 3 -49.44 -43.83 9.42
CA THR A 3 -48.05 -43.81 8.90
C THR A 3 -47.31 -42.48 8.81
N MET A 4 -46.34 -42.34 9.72
CA MET A 4 -45.16 -41.48 9.59
C MET A 4 -44.32 -41.89 8.36
N ARG A 5 -43.74 -40.92 7.66
CA ARG A 5 -42.61 -41.12 6.75
C ARG A 5 -41.39 -40.41 7.31
N ASN A 6 -40.42 -41.22 7.73
CA ASN A 6 -39.05 -40.85 8.03
C ASN A 6 -38.38 -40.28 6.76
N TYR A 7 -37.84 -39.08 6.83
CA TYR A 7 -36.79 -38.64 5.92
C TYR A 7 -35.46 -38.75 6.65
N GLY A 8 -34.69 -39.76 6.24
CA GLY A 8 -33.35 -40.02 6.71
C GLY A 8 -32.42 -38.86 6.36
N MET A 9 -31.78 -38.36 7.41
CA MET A 9 -30.67 -37.42 7.40
C MET A 9 -29.44 -38.13 6.84
N LEU A 10 -29.08 -37.82 5.59
CA LEU A 10 -27.82 -38.27 4.98
C LEU A 10 -26.80 -37.12 5.06
N LEU A 11 -26.03 -37.12 6.14
CA LEU A 11 -24.79 -36.36 6.29
C LEU A 11 -23.76 -36.88 5.29
N LEU A 12 -23.58 -36.17 4.18
CA LEU A 12 -22.41 -36.29 3.32
C LEU A 12 -21.39 -35.25 3.77
N LEU A 13 -20.62 -35.61 4.80
CA LEU A 13 -19.32 -35.00 5.11
C LEU A 13 -18.37 -35.39 3.98
N ILE A 14 -18.22 -34.52 2.99
CA ILE A 14 -17.12 -34.58 2.04
C ILE A 14 -15.95 -33.86 2.70
N ASP A 15 -15.05 -34.64 3.28
CA ASP A 15 -13.71 -34.22 3.66
C ASP A 15 -12.94 -33.80 2.40
N LEU A 16 -13.00 -32.50 2.09
CA LEU A 16 -12.20 -31.89 1.05
C LEU A 16 -10.80 -31.55 1.62
N PHE A 17 -10.07 -32.56 2.09
CA PHE A 17 -8.63 -32.47 2.29
C PHE A 17 -7.93 -32.61 0.93
N PHE A 18 -8.02 -31.57 0.10
CA PHE A 18 -7.05 -31.37 -0.97
C PHE A 18 -5.75 -30.87 -0.32
N ILE A 19 -4.99 -31.82 0.23
CA ILE A 19 -3.56 -31.65 0.46
C ILE A 19 -2.95 -31.59 -0.94
N MET A 20 -2.87 -30.39 -1.50
CA MET A 20 -1.85 -30.10 -2.50
C MET A 20 -0.54 -30.56 -1.89
N GLY A 21 0.13 -31.49 -2.58
CA GLY A 21 1.49 -31.90 -2.27
C GLY A 21 2.39 -30.67 -2.35
N ILE A 22 2.48 -29.94 -1.23
CA ILE A 22 3.59 -29.08 -0.93
C ILE A 22 4.75 -30.05 -0.85
N LYS A 23 5.51 -30.16 -1.94
CA LYS A 23 6.88 -30.64 -1.85
C LYS A 23 7.47 -29.91 -0.66
N SER A 24 7.84 -30.65 0.37
CA SER A 24 8.76 -30.24 1.42
C SER A 24 10.12 -29.97 0.78
N GLY A 25 10.16 -29.00 -0.13
CA GLY A 25 11.36 -28.25 -0.39
C GLY A 25 11.68 -27.59 0.92
N ASN A 26 12.81 -27.97 1.50
CA ASN A 26 13.45 -27.29 2.61
C ASN A 26 13.06 -25.82 2.54
N ALA A 27 12.40 -25.31 3.59
CA ALA A 27 12.23 -23.88 3.76
C ALA A 27 13.64 -23.30 3.74
N GLN A 28 14.10 -22.94 2.54
CA GLN A 28 15.38 -22.33 2.32
C GLN A 28 15.37 -21.14 3.24
N ASP A 29 16.39 -21.02 4.09
CA ASP A 29 16.63 -19.85 4.92
C ASP A 29 16.43 -18.61 4.04
N ALA A 30 15.24 -18.02 4.09
CA ALA A 30 14.96 -16.79 3.40
C ALA A 30 15.98 -15.81 3.97
N LYS A 31 16.97 -15.45 3.15
CA LYS A 31 18.09 -14.63 3.61
C LYS A 31 17.49 -13.39 4.23
N ARG A 32 17.74 -13.18 5.51
CA ARG A 32 17.26 -11.99 6.20
C ARG A 32 17.77 -10.78 5.43
N HIS A 33 16.86 -9.92 5.02
CA HIS A 33 17.14 -8.62 4.43
C HIS A 33 16.49 -7.51 5.26
N PRO A 34 16.93 -6.25 5.10
CA PRO A 34 16.27 -5.10 5.71
C PRO A 34 14.86 -4.90 5.17
N PHE A 35 13.97 -4.33 6.00
CA PHE A 35 12.59 -4.00 5.60
C PHE A 35 12.19 -2.62 6.12
N ASN A 36 12.02 -1.65 5.21
CA ASN A 36 11.77 -0.26 5.57
C ASN A 36 10.27 0.05 5.63
N ILE A 37 9.75 0.47 6.78
CA ILE A 37 8.34 0.85 6.93
C ILE A 37 8.22 2.37 6.97
N TYR A 38 7.43 2.94 6.07
CA TYR A 38 7.10 4.37 6.05
C TYR A 38 5.62 4.60 6.35
N GLY A 39 5.27 5.77 6.87
CA GLY A 39 3.90 6.08 7.29
C GLY A 39 3.41 7.46 6.85
N PHE A 40 2.21 7.47 6.27
CA PHE A 40 1.34 8.64 6.13
C PHE A 40 0.08 8.37 6.93
N ILE A 41 0.15 8.64 8.24
CA ILE A 41 -0.93 8.35 9.19
C ILE A 41 -1.56 9.67 9.62
N VAL A 42 -2.85 9.85 9.31
CA VAL A 42 -3.58 11.13 9.48
C VAL A 42 -4.66 11.05 10.56
N TYR A 43 -4.30 10.50 11.71
CA TYR A 43 -5.16 10.35 12.88
C TYR A 43 -5.02 11.52 13.87
N ALA A 44 -5.82 11.54 14.94
CA ALA A 44 -5.83 12.63 15.90
C ALA A 44 -4.63 12.65 16.85
N GLY A 45 -3.90 11.54 16.94
CA GLY A 45 -2.75 11.40 17.81
C GLY A 45 -2.47 9.96 18.17
N TYR A 46 -1.86 9.76 19.34
CA TYR A 46 -1.44 8.45 19.83
C TYR A 46 -1.77 8.26 21.31
N ILE A 47 -1.73 7.02 21.78
CA ILE A 47 -1.86 6.62 23.17
C ILE A 47 -0.46 6.22 23.65
N LYS A 48 0.00 6.86 24.73
CA LYS A 48 1.26 6.53 25.38
C LYS A 48 0.99 6.26 26.85
N GLN A 49 1.32 5.04 27.30
CA GLN A 49 1.07 4.60 28.69
C GLN A 49 -0.40 4.77 29.11
N GLY A 50 -1.33 4.46 28.21
CA GLY A 50 -2.78 4.58 28.45
C GLY A 50 -3.34 5.99 28.35
N VAL A 51 -2.51 7.02 28.12
CA VAL A 51 -2.96 8.42 28.02
C VAL A 51 -3.01 8.86 26.56
N LYS A 52 -4.17 9.41 26.13
CA LYS A 52 -4.35 10.01 24.80
C LYS A 52 -3.54 11.31 24.68
N GLN A 53 -2.73 11.38 23.63
CA GLN A 53 -1.96 12.57 23.26
C GLN A 53 -2.56 13.12 21.96
N GLN A 54 -3.35 14.19 22.04
CA GLN A 54 -3.86 14.89 20.87
C GLN A 54 -2.70 15.63 20.18
N ASN A 55 -2.52 15.41 18.89
CA ASN A 55 -1.36 15.92 18.15
C ASN A 55 -1.76 16.44 16.77
N SER A 56 -1.00 17.42 16.28
CA SER A 56 -0.98 17.75 14.86
C SER A 56 -0.39 16.57 14.05
N MET A 57 -0.62 16.56 12.74
CA MET A 57 -0.05 15.56 11.85
C MET A 57 1.49 15.50 11.95
N SER A 58 2.15 16.66 12.01
CA SER A 58 3.63 16.72 12.13
C SER A 58 4.13 16.07 13.43
N GLN A 59 3.46 16.36 14.56
CA GLN A 59 3.81 15.76 15.85
C GLN A 59 3.56 14.25 15.87
N LEU A 60 2.45 13.77 15.30
CA LEU A 60 2.20 12.34 15.15
C LEU A 60 3.28 11.67 14.30
N GLN A 61 3.70 12.30 13.20
CA GLN A 61 4.74 11.74 12.35
C GLN A 61 6.13 11.73 13.01
N ASN A 62 6.46 12.72 13.83
CA ASN A 62 7.68 12.70 14.65
C ASN A 62 7.64 11.54 15.67
N TYR A 63 6.49 11.30 16.29
CA TYR A 63 6.31 10.18 17.19
C TYR A 63 6.45 8.82 16.47
N LEU A 64 5.81 8.65 15.32
CA LEU A 64 5.93 7.42 14.51
C LEU A 64 7.38 7.16 14.08
N GLN A 65 8.13 8.21 13.74
CA GLN A 65 9.56 8.12 13.46
C GLN A 65 10.37 7.65 14.66
N SER A 66 10.00 8.06 15.88
CA SER A 66 10.68 7.62 17.11
C SER A 66 10.52 6.11 17.40
N ILE A 67 9.55 5.45 16.76
CA ILE A 67 9.34 4.00 16.84
C ILE A 67 9.73 3.26 15.55
N GLY A 68 10.50 3.92 14.67
CA GLY A 68 11.09 3.32 13.47
C GLY A 68 10.25 3.40 12.20
N ILE A 69 9.09 4.08 12.21
CA ILE A 69 8.27 4.30 11.01
C ILE A 69 8.74 5.58 10.32
N GLY A 70 9.40 5.43 9.17
CA GLY A 70 9.89 6.55 8.36
C GLY A 70 8.77 7.44 7.83
N LYS A 71 9.09 8.67 7.46
CA LYS A 71 8.15 9.57 6.78
C LYS A 71 8.29 9.43 5.28
N TYR A 72 7.20 9.68 4.56
CA TYR A 72 7.25 9.94 3.13
C TYR A 72 6.29 11.08 2.76
N ASN A 73 6.59 11.75 1.66
CA ASN A 73 5.81 12.87 1.15
C ASN A 73 4.77 12.39 0.15
N LEU A 74 3.53 12.16 0.63
CA LEU A 74 2.37 11.90 -0.23
C LEU A 74 1.81 13.20 -0.78
N ILE A 75 1.82 13.35 -2.10
CA ILE A 75 1.32 14.52 -2.81
C ILE A 75 0.07 14.13 -3.60
N TYR A 76 -1.09 14.51 -3.07
CA TYR A 76 -2.38 14.31 -3.71
C TYR A 76 -2.55 15.11 -5.00
N GLU A 77 -3.30 14.54 -5.96
CA GLU A 77 -3.53 15.07 -7.31
C GLU A 77 -3.94 16.55 -7.35
N HIS A 78 -4.80 17.00 -6.43
CA HIS A 78 -5.30 18.38 -6.42
C HIS A 78 -4.21 19.43 -6.11
N LYS A 79 -3.07 18.99 -5.56
CA LYS A 79 -1.89 19.84 -5.37
C LYS A 79 -1.04 19.94 -6.63
N VAL A 80 -1.22 19.04 -7.59
CA VAL A 80 -0.38 18.91 -8.78
C VAL A 80 -1.12 19.32 -10.06
N LEU A 81 -2.41 19.00 -10.15
CA LEU A 81 -3.20 19.13 -11.37
C LEU A 81 -4.20 20.29 -11.27
N ASP A 82 -4.49 20.89 -12.41
CA ASP A 82 -5.66 21.74 -12.64
C ASP A 82 -6.73 20.98 -13.41
N TYR A 83 -8.00 21.29 -13.12
CA TYR A 83 -9.16 20.65 -13.74
C TYR A 83 -10.01 21.72 -14.45
N PRO A 84 -9.59 22.21 -15.63
CA PRO A 84 -10.22 23.37 -16.27
C PRO A 84 -11.73 23.18 -16.53
N ASN A 85 -12.17 21.93 -16.73
CA ASN A 85 -13.56 21.59 -16.99
C ASN A 85 -14.21 20.81 -15.83
N GLY A 86 -13.57 20.75 -14.65
CA GLY A 86 -14.00 19.94 -13.50
C GLY A 86 -13.85 18.41 -13.66
N ASP A 87 -13.58 17.92 -14.87
CA ASP A 87 -13.34 16.50 -15.13
C ASP A 87 -11.90 16.10 -14.77
N LYS A 88 -11.75 15.26 -13.74
CA LYS A 88 -10.47 14.73 -13.29
C LYS A 88 -9.70 13.97 -14.37
N LYS A 89 -10.40 13.33 -15.31
CA LYS A 89 -9.78 12.60 -16.43
C LYS A 89 -9.02 13.52 -17.37
N ASN A 90 -9.32 14.82 -17.35
CA ASN A 90 -8.67 15.84 -18.15
C ASN A 90 -7.73 16.74 -17.33
N GLY A 91 -7.34 16.32 -16.13
CA GLY A 91 -6.40 17.06 -15.30
C GLY A 91 -5.08 17.35 -16.03
N THR A 92 -4.62 18.60 -15.99
CA THR A 92 -3.35 19.05 -16.58
C THR A 92 -2.37 19.44 -15.49
N ILE A 93 -1.08 19.18 -15.67
CA ILE A 93 -0.06 19.51 -14.67
C ILE A 93 0.02 21.03 -14.49
N ASN A 94 -0.17 21.51 -13.27
CA ASN A 94 0.11 22.88 -12.90
C ASN A 94 1.61 23.00 -12.60
N LEU A 95 2.37 23.55 -13.55
CA LEU A 95 3.83 23.63 -13.44
C LEU A 95 4.31 24.46 -12.24
N ASN A 96 3.61 25.53 -11.88
CA ASN A 96 3.99 26.37 -10.74
C ASN A 96 3.82 25.62 -9.41
N ARG A 97 2.71 24.88 -9.24
CA ARG A 97 2.52 24.03 -8.07
C ARG A 97 3.53 22.87 -8.05
N MET A 98 3.77 22.23 -9.20
CA MET A 98 4.76 21.15 -9.31
C MET A 98 6.16 21.64 -8.94
N ASP A 99 6.59 22.78 -9.45
CA ASP A 99 7.92 23.36 -9.16
C ASP A 99 8.05 23.69 -7.67
N SER A 100 6.99 24.23 -7.06
CA SER A 100 6.95 24.53 -5.63
C SER A 100 7.08 23.27 -4.77
N LEU A 101 6.36 22.20 -5.13
CA LEU A 101 6.42 20.90 -4.44
C LEU A 101 7.77 20.22 -4.61
N ALA A 102 8.35 20.26 -5.81
CA ALA A 102 9.66 19.71 -6.09
C ALA A 102 10.75 20.44 -5.30
N ALA A 103 10.71 21.78 -5.25
CA ALA A 103 11.65 22.58 -4.46
C ALA A 103 11.58 22.27 -2.95
N LEU A 104 10.37 22.07 -2.41
CA LEU A 104 10.21 21.65 -1.01
C LEU A 104 10.89 20.31 -0.75
N ALA A 105 10.69 19.33 -1.65
CA ALA A 105 11.25 18.00 -1.51
C ALA A 105 12.78 17.96 -1.61
N VAL A 106 13.44 18.95 -2.24
CA VAL A 106 14.91 19.03 -2.30
C VAL A 106 15.54 19.07 -0.90
N ASN A 107 14.84 19.64 0.08
CA ASN A 107 15.32 19.74 1.46
C ASN A 107 15.27 18.39 2.22
N GLU A 108 14.66 17.36 1.63
CA GLU A 108 14.59 16.00 2.15
C GLU A 108 15.07 15.03 1.05
N PRO A 109 16.37 15.02 0.71
CA PRO A 109 16.89 14.27 -0.43
C PRO A 109 16.76 12.75 -0.30
N THR A 110 16.61 12.23 0.93
CA THR A 110 16.34 10.81 1.19
C THR A 110 14.86 10.51 1.45
N GLY A 111 14.01 11.56 1.47
CA GLY A 111 12.57 11.43 1.68
C GLY A 111 11.89 10.91 0.42
N LEU A 112 11.17 9.80 0.54
CA LEU A 112 10.37 9.27 -0.57
C LEU A 112 9.26 10.25 -0.94
N VAL A 113 9.08 10.51 -2.23
CA VAL A 113 8.00 11.32 -2.78
C VAL A 113 7.07 10.42 -3.56
N SER A 114 5.80 10.39 -3.15
CA SER A 114 4.75 9.64 -3.84
C SER A 114 3.73 10.60 -4.43
N LEU A 115 3.64 10.61 -5.76
CA LEU A 115 2.59 11.35 -6.46
C LEU A 115 1.34 10.48 -6.57
N ASP A 116 0.23 10.98 -6.06
CA ASP A 116 -1.07 10.34 -6.12
C ASP A 116 -1.91 11.02 -7.21
N LEU A 117 -1.80 10.51 -8.44
CA LEU A 117 -2.40 11.08 -9.67
C LEU A 117 -3.49 10.16 -10.26
N GLU A 118 -4.48 9.81 -9.45
CA GLU A 118 -5.54 8.85 -9.82
C GLU A 118 -6.62 9.41 -10.77
N GLY A 119 -6.67 10.73 -11.00
CA GLY A 119 -7.69 11.33 -11.85
C GLY A 119 -7.68 10.87 -13.30
N TRP A 120 -6.54 10.43 -13.83
CA TRP A 120 -6.41 9.97 -15.20
C TRP A 120 -6.93 8.53 -15.42
N ASN A 121 -7.45 8.26 -16.61
CA ASN A 121 -7.95 6.92 -16.95
C ASN A 121 -6.80 5.94 -17.19
N ARG A 122 -6.45 5.13 -16.17
CA ARG A 122 -5.38 4.13 -16.27
C ARG A 122 -5.49 3.12 -17.42
N PHE A 123 -6.70 2.92 -17.96
CA PHE A 123 -6.92 2.02 -19.11
C PHE A 123 -6.60 2.69 -20.45
N ASP A 124 -6.53 4.02 -20.50
CA ASP A 124 -6.02 4.76 -21.65
C ASP A 124 -4.49 4.87 -21.57
N THR A 125 -3.85 3.73 -21.81
CA THR A 125 -2.39 3.61 -21.75
C THR A 125 -1.69 4.58 -22.70
N SER A 126 -2.33 4.97 -23.80
CA SER A 126 -1.76 5.92 -24.77
C SER A 126 -1.63 7.32 -24.18
N ARG A 127 -2.64 7.85 -23.49
CA ARG A 127 -2.59 9.20 -22.93
C ARG A 127 -2.01 9.23 -21.52
N THR A 128 -2.38 8.28 -20.67
CA THR A 128 -2.02 8.31 -19.25
C THR A 128 -0.54 8.05 -19.02
N VAL A 129 0.09 7.15 -19.79
CA VAL A 129 1.54 6.93 -19.70
C VAL A 129 2.33 8.21 -20.02
N HIS A 130 1.98 8.91 -21.11
CA HIS A 130 2.64 10.17 -21.47
C HIS A 130 2.48 11.24 -20.39
N ARG A 131 1.27 11.38 -19.83
CA ARG A 131 1.02 12.35 -18.76
C ARG A 131 1.80 12.05 -17.48
N MET A 132 1.98 10.77 -17.14
CA MET A 132 2.82 10.37 -16.00
C MET A 132 4.30 10.67 -16.25
N LEU A 133 4.79 10.41 -17.47
CA LEU A 133 6.15 10.78 -17.87
C LEU A 133 6.35 12.31 -17.81
N ASP A 134 5.38 13.09 -18.26
CA ASP A 134 5.41 14.55 -18.14
C ASP A 134 5.42 15.02 -16.68
N ALA A 135 4.69 14.34 -15.78
CA ALA A 135 4.70 14.63 -14.35
C ALA A 135 6.07 14.34 -13.73
N ILE A 136 6.69 13.19 -14.05
CA ILE A 136 8.07 12.87 -13.64
C ILE A 136 9.01 13.96 -14.15
N LYS A 137 8.99 14.24 -15.45
CA LYS A 137 9.87 15.24 -16.07
C LYS A 137 9.72 16.62 -15.43
N SER A 138 8.49 17.03 -15.15
CA SER A 138 8.19 18.32 -14.51
C SER A 138 8.73 18.38 -13.09
N PHE A 139 8.48 17.36 -12.27
CA PHE A 139 9.04 17.27 -10.92
C PHE A 139 10.57 17.25 -10.94
N ARG A 140 11.14 16.40 -11.80
CA ARG A 140 12.57 16.23 -11.98
C ARG A 140 13.26 17.47 -12.54
N ARG A 141 12.57 18.43 -13.15
CA ARG A 141 13.20 19.68 -13.59
C ARG A 141 13.88 20.42 -12.42
N ILE A 142 13.26 20.36 -11.24
CA ILE A 142 13.73 21.05 -10.03
C ILE A 142 14.38 20.08 -9.04
N ASN A 143 13.80 18.89 -8.82
CA ASN A 143 14.31 17.94 -7.83
C ASN A 143 14.92 16.70 -8.49
N LYS A 144 16.26 16.59 -8.45
CA LYS A 144 17.02 15.45 -8.98
C LYS A 144 17.43 14.42 -7.93
N VAL A 145 17.11 14.64 -6.66
CA VAL A 145 17.72 13.91 -5.53
C VAL A 145 16.74 13.02 -4.79
N SER A 146 15.51 13.48 -4.53
CA SER A 146 14.53 12.71 -3.77
C SER A 146 14.02 11.51 -4.58
N PRO A 147 13.89 10.30 -4.01
CA PRO A 147 13.26 9.17 -4.71
C PRO A 147 11.80 9.48 -5.02
N LEU A 148 11.38 9.24 -6.26
CA LEU A 148 10.06 9.56 -6.78
C LEU A 148 9.33 8.29 -7.22
N GLY A 149 8.10 8.11 -6.76
CA GLY A 149 7.19 7.05 -7.21
C GLY A 149 5.78 7.58 -7.42
N PHE A 150 4.90 6.68 -7.84
CA PHE A 150 3.47 6.94 -7.97
C PHE A 150 2.67 5.99 -7.11
N TYR A 151 1.71 6.53 -6.37
CA TYR A 151 0.73 5.71 -5.64
C TYR A 151 -0.02 4.79 -6.62
N ALA A 152 -0.09 3.49 -6.30
CA ALA A 152 -0.93 2.48 -6.96
C ALA A 152 -0.81 2.38 -8.50
N THR A 153 0.32 2.82 -9.07
CA THR A 153 0.43 3.01 -10.53
C THR A 153 1.44 2.08 -11.19
N VAL A 154 2.56 1.82 -10.53
CA VAL A 154 3.60 0.95 -11.07
C VAL A 154 3.92 -0.12 -10.02
N PRO A 155 3.51 -1.37 -10.25
CA PRO A 155 2.63 -1.84 -11.32
C PRO A 155 1.20 -1.30 -11.19
N GLN A 156 0.45 -1.37 -12.28
CA GLN A 156 -1.00 -1.32 -12.27
C GLN A 156 -1.51 -2.52 -11.49
N ASP A 157 -2.13 -2.21 -10.36
CA ASP A 157 -2.71 -3.19 -9.46
C ASP A 157 -4.16 -3.49 -9.81
N THR A 158 -4.66 -4.50 -9.13
CA THR A 158 -5.93 -5.15 -9.39
C THR A 158 -7.02 -4.74 -8.40
N TYR A 159 -6.73 -3.79 -7.50
CA TYR A 159 -7.53 -3.46 -6.31
C TYR A 159 -8.20 -4.70 -5.67
N GLY A 160 -7.37 -5.63 -5.16
CA GLY A 160 -7.76 -6.98 -4.71
C GLY A 160 -7.30 -8.05 -5.70
N PHE A 161 -7.61 -9.34 -5.51
CA PHE A 161 -7.22 -10.37 -6.49
C PHE A 161 -8.15 -10.32 -7.73
N PRO A 162 -7.61 -10.09 -8.95
CA PRO A 162 -8.43 -9.85 -10.13
C PRO A 162 -9.08 -11.14 -10.63
N LYS A 163 -10.21 -10.98 -11.31
CA LYS A 163 -10.75 -12.04 -12.19
C LYS A 163 -10.05 -12.09 -13.55
N ASP A 164 -9.44 -10.98 -13.99
CA ASP A 164 -8.77 -10.84 -15.30
C ASP A 164 -7.31 -10.40 -15.14
N GLN A 165 -6.42 -11.34 -14.82
CA GLN A 165 -4.98 -11.08 -14.71
C GLN A 165 -4.36 -10.61 -16.04
N GLN A 166 -4.85 -11.12 -17.17
CA GLN A 166 -4.31 -10.81 -18.49
C GLN A 166 -4.46 -9.34 -18.84
N LEU A 167 -5.58 -8.70 -18.46
CA LEU A 167 -5.74 -7.26 -18.60
C LEU A 167 -4.62 -6.50 -17.89
N TYR A 168 -4.37 -6.83 -16.63
CA TYR A 168 -3.36 -6.13 -15.83
C TYR A 168 -1.93 -6.43 -16.27
N GLU A 169 -1.65 -7.62 -16.78
CA GLU A 169 -0.37 -7.89 -17.44
C GLU A 169 -0.16 -7.03 -18.69
N ARG A 170 -1.21 -6.82 -19.51
CA ARG A 170 -1.15 -5.89 -20.66
C ARG A 170 -0.96 -4.44 -20.22
N LEU A 171 -1.68 -4.00 -19.17
CA LEU A 171 -1.50 -2.66 -18.61
C LEU A 171 -0.09 -2.47 -18.08
N ASN A 172 0.42 -3.42 -17.29
CA ASN A 172 1.78 -3.39 -16.76
C ASN A 172 2.82 -3.31 -17.86
N LYS A 173 2.66 -4.07 -18.94
CA LYS A 173 3.52 -3.96 -20.12
C LYS A 173 3.50 -2.54 -20.73
N ALA A 174 2.32 -1.93 -20.85
CA ALA A 174 2.19 -0.58 -21.39
C ALA A 174 2.78 0.50 -20.46
N TYR A 175 2.75 0.29 -19.14
CA TYR A 175 3.31 1.19 -18.13
C TYR A 175 4.82 1.02 -17.90
N ARG A 176 5.48 0.08 -18.60
CA ARG A 176 6.94 -0.13 -18.50
C ARG A 176 7.77 1.15 -18.67
N PRO A 177 7.44 2.12 -19.57
CA PRO A 177 8.18 3.38 -19.65
C PRO A 177 8.12 4.19 -18.34
N VAL A 178 6.96 4.25 -17.68
CA VAL A 178 6.84 4.91 -16.37
C VAL A 178 7.67 4.16 -15.33
N ALA A 179 7.63 2.83 -15.35
CA ALA A 179 8.43 1.98 -14.47
C ALA A 179 9.95 2.18 -14.63
N ALA A 180 10.40 2.60 -15.81
CA ALA A 180 11.80 2.92 -16.08
C ALA A 180 12.24 4.23 -15.42
N GLU A 181 11.32 5.18 -15.22
CA GLU A 181 11.62 6.55 -14.80
C GLU A 181 11.39 6.83 -13.30
N VAL A 182 10.60 6.00 -12.60
CA VAL A 182 10.41 6.09 -11.13
C VAL A 182 11.57 5.45 -10.37
N ASP A 183 11.83 5.84 -9.12
CA ASP A 183 12.93 5.27 -8.32
C ASP A 183 12.52 4.04 -7.51
N TYR A 184 11.22 3.88 -7.27
CA TYR A 184 10.66 2.73 -6.57
C TYR A 184 9.27 2.37 -7.12
N TYR A 185 8.87 1.12 -6.89
CA TYR A 185 7.54 0.60 -7.20
C TYR A 185 6.66 0.61 -5.97
N SER A 186 5.38 0.92 -6.12
CA SER A 186 4.47 1.03 -4.98
C SER A 186 3.05 0.62 -5.37
N PRO A 187 2.81 -0.68 -5.63
CA PRO A 187 1.46 -1.21 -5.88
C PRO A 187 0.58 -1.04 -4.64
N SER A 188 -0.75 -0.94 -4.80
CA SER A 188 -1.67 -0.93 -3.67
C SER A 188 -2.17 -2.32 -3.29
N LEU A 189 -2.03 -2.65 -2.01
CA LEU A 189 -2.43 -3.91 -1.39
C LEU A 189 -3.33 -3.62 -0.18
N TYR A 190 -4.36 -2.82 -0.36
CA TYR A 190 -5.38 -2.58 0.67
C TYR A 190 -6.34 -3.75 0.86
N ASN A 191 -7.17 -3.64 1.90
CA ASN A 191 -8.09 -4.69 2.36
C ASN A 191 -9.43 -4.66 1.60
N TYR A 192 -9.40 -4.68 0.26
CA TYR A 192 -10.57 -4.47 -0.61
C TYR A 192 -11.71 -5.46 -0.42
N LYS A 193 -11.41 -6.69 0.04
CA LYS A 193 -12.40 -7.75 0.31
C LYS A 193 -12.40 -8.16 1.79
N GLY A 194 -12.21 -7.18 2.68
CA GLY A 194 -12.16 -7.43 4.10
C GLY A 194 -10.82 -8.02 4.55
N VAL A 195 -10.87 -8.95 5.51
CA VAL A 195 -9.68 -9.55 6.14
C VAL A 195 -9.26 -10.89 5.53
N ASP A 196 -9.80 -11.27 4.36
CA ASP A 196 -9.45 -12.52 3.68
C ASP A 196 -7.96 -12.55 3.32
N SER A 197 -7.22 -13.36 4.07
CA SER A 197 -5.78 -13.53 3.93
C SER A 197 -5.36 -14.18 2.61
N LEU A 198 -6.22 -14.99 1.97
CA LEU A 198 -5.87 -15.73 0.76
C LEU A 198 -5.97 -14.83 -0.47
N ASP A 199 -7.09 -14.12 -0.64
CA ASP A 199 -7.24 -13.18 -1.75
C ASP A 199 -6.23 -12.03 -1.65
N TRP A 200 -5.97 -11.54 -0.44
CA TRP A 200 -4.91 -10.56 -0.21
C TRP A 200 -3.53 -11.11 -0.57
N TYR A 201 -3.19 -12.34 -0.14
CA TYR A 201 -1.92 -12.99 -0.47
C TYR A 201 -1.73 -13.15 -1.97
N LYS A 202 -2.74 -13.63 -2.69
CA LYS A 202 -2.67 -13.78 -4.15
C LYS A 202 -2.47 -12.44 -4.85
N ALA A 203 -3.10 -11.37 -4.36
CA ALA A 203 -2.86 -10.02 -4.87
C ALA A 203 -1.42 -9.55 -4.60
N ALA A 204 -0.88 -9.82 -3.41
CA ALA A 204 0.52 -9.51 -3.08
C ALA A 204 1.49 -10.23 -4.01
N VAL A 205 1.33 -11.55 -4.21
CA VAL A 205 2.14 -12.34 -5.15
C VAL A 205 2.10 -11.74 -6.55
N PHE A 206 0.89 -11.52 -7.10
CA PHE A 206 0.74 -10.97 -8.45
C PHE A 206 1.45 -9.62 -8.63
N ASN A 207 1.27 -8.71 -7.66
CA ASN A 207 1.83 -7.36 -7.76
C ASN A 207 3.35 -7.35 -7.61
N LEU A 208 3.92 -8.14 -6.68
CA LEU A 208 5.37 -8.22 -6.51
C LEU A 208 6.02 -8.91 -7.72
N GLU A 209 5.42 -9.97 -8.26
CA GLU A 209 5.88 -10.56 -9.52
C GLU A 209 5.84 -9.56 -10.68
N ALA A 210 4.79 -8.73 -10.77
CA ALA A 210 4.72 -7.67 -11.79
C ALA A 210 5.83 -6.63 -11.63
N CYS A 211 6.19 -6.24 -10.40
CA CYS A 211 7.36 -5.42 -10.13
C CYS A 211 8.65 -6.07 -10.68
N HIS A 212 8.88 -7.35 -10.37
CA HIS A 212 10.08 -8.07 -10.82
C HIS A 212 10.13 -8.25 -12.34
N LYS A 213 8.97 -8.44 -13.00
CA LYS A 213 8.84 -8.53 -14.47
C LYS A 213 9.27 -7.24 -15.19
N TYR A 214 9.30 -6.08 -14.53
CA TYR A 214 9.91 -4.89 -15.14
C TYR A 214 11.42 -5.02 -15.33
N SER A 215 12.09 -5.80 -14.47
CA SER A 215 13.51 -6.13 -14.59
C SER A 215 14.44 -4.91 -14.66
N PHE A 216 14.06 -3.81 -14.01
CA PHE A 216 14.98 -2.70 -13.77
C PHE A 216 15.67 -2.92 -12.42
N SER A 217 16.99 -3.04 -12.45
CA SER A 217 17.80 -3.33 -11.26
C SER A 217 17.79 -2.18 -10.26
N GLY A 218 17.84 -2.51 -8.96
CA GLY A 218 18.08 -1.55 -7.88
C GLY A 218 16.87 -0.70 -7.47
N LYS A 219 15.69 -0.93 -8.04
CA LYS A 219 14.46 -0.23 -7.64
C LYS A 219 13.80 -0.95 -6.47
N GLN A 220 13.48 -0.20 -5.43
CA GLN A 220 12.81 -0.75 -4.26
C GLN A 220 11.35 -1.10 -4.59
N ILE A 221 10.83 -2.17 -3.98
CA ILE A 221 9.42 -2.52 -3.98
C ILE A 221 8.83 -2.14 -2.62
N LEU A 222 8.00 -1.10 -2.60
CA LEU A 222 7.40 -0.50 -1.41
C LEU A 222 5.86 -0.49 -1.54
N PRO A 223 5.18 -1.64 -1.36
CA PRO A 223 3.73 -1.71 -1.53
C PRO A 223 3.01 -0.83 -0.52
N TYR A 224 1.92 -0.22 -0.97
CA TYR A 224 0.96 0.45 -0.11
C TYR A 224 0.12 -0.58 0.65
N ILE A 225 0.09 -0.47 1.96
CA ILE A 225 -0.82 -1.24 2.81
C ILE A 225 -1.55 -0.31 3.77
N THR A 226 -2.69 -0.76 4.28
CA THR A 226 -3.47 0.00 5.26
C THR A 226 -3.93 -0.91 6.40
N PRO A 227 -3.95 -0.41 7.65
CA PRO A 227 -4.61 -1.12 8.74
C PRO A 227 -6.14 -1.06 8.65
N GLU A 228 -6.69 -0.22 7.78
CA GLU A 228 -8.13 0.01 7.68
C GLU A 228 -8.81 -1.09 6.87
N VAL A 229 -9.94 -1.59 7.38
CA VAL A 229 -10.78 -2.58 6.70
C VAL A 229 -12.17 -2.00 6.57
N TRP A 230 -12.59 -1.77 5.32
CA TRP A 230 -13.87 -1.17 5.01
C TRP A 230 -14.96 -2.25 4.92
N ASN A 231 -15.96 -2.15 5.79
CA ASN A 231 -17.06 -3.10 5.92
C ASN A 231 -18.40 -2.37 5.69
N GLY A 232 -18.61 -1.84 4.48
CA GLY A 232 -19.80 -1.04 4.16
C GLY A 232 -19.75 0.34 4.83
N ASP A 233 -20.57 0.61 5.84
CA ASP A 233 -20.62 1.95 6.45
C ASP A 233 -19.61 2.15 7.58
N GLN A 234 -18.90 1.08 7.97
CA GLN A 234 -17.95 1.11 9.08
C GLN A 234 -16.53 0.76 8.63
N THR A 235 -15.56 1.39 9.28
CA THR A 235 -14.14 1.01 9.15
C THR A 235 -13.71 0.31 10.43
N THR A 236 -13.19 -0.90 10.28
CA THR A 236 -12.51 -1.63 11.36
C THR A 236 -11.01 -1.63 11.12
N PHE A 237 -10.24 -2.15 12.07
CA PHE A 237 -8.79 -2.23 11.95
C PHE A 237 -8.32 -3.67 11.97
N LEU A 238 -7.20 -3.91 11.30
CA LEU A 238 -6.49 -5.17 11.42
C LEU A 238 -6.10 -5.45 12.86
N THR A 239 -6.24 -6.72 13.26
CA THR A 239 -5.65 -7.21 14.50
C THR A 239 -4.12 -7.23 14.41
N TYR A 240 -3.48 -7.52 15.54
CA TYR A 240 -2.04 -7.72 15.59
C TYR A 240 -1.58 -8.80 14.61
N GLU A 241 -2.21 -9.98 14.67
CA GLU A 241 -1.88 -11.16 13.86
C GLU A 241 -2.09 -10.89 12.37
N GLN A 242 -3.16 -10.17 12.03
CA GLN A 242 -3.50 -9.83 10.66
C GLN A 242 -2.51 -8.83 10.04
N MET A 243 -2.07 -7.82 10.79
CA MET A 243 -1.04 -6.90 10.32
C MET A 243 0.32 -7.60 10.23
N TRP A 244 0.67 -8.39 11.25
CA TRP A 244 1.89 -9.20 11.26
C TRP A 244 2.00 -10.12 10.04
N TYR A 245 0.90 -10.84 9.74
CA TYR A 245 0.82 -11.71 8.57
C TYR A 245 1.11 -10.95 7.27
N ARG A 246 0.50 -9.77 7.07
CA ARG A 246 0.72 -8.96 5.87
C ARG A 246 2.18 -8.53 5.73
N LEU A 247 2.77 -8.02 6.81
CA LEU A 247 4.18 -7.61 6.82
C LEU A 247 5.11 -8.78 6.51
N LYS A 248 4.87 -9.94 7.15
CA LYS A 248 5.66 -11.15 6.93
C LYS A 248 5.55 -11.68 5.50
N VAL A 249 4.36 -11.66 4.90
CA VAL A 249 4.17 -12.03 3.49
C VAL A 249 4.95 -11.11 2.57
N LEU A 250 4.87 -9.78 2.75
CA LEU A 250 5.63 -8.85 1.91
C LEU A 250 7.13 -9.07 2.01
N TYR A 251 7.61 -9.30 3.24
CA TYR A 251 9.00 -9.64 3.50
C TYR A 251 9.42 -10.93 2.78
N ASP A 252 8.65 -12.01 2.95
CA ASP A 252 8.98 -13.31 2.36
C ASP A 252 8.92 -13.31 0.82
N LEU A 253 8.09 -12.44 0.24
CA LEU A 253 8.02 -12.22 -1.20
C LEU A 253 9.11 -11.27 -1.72
N GLY A 254 10.00 -10.76 -0.86
CA GLY A 254 11.15 -9.96 -1.25
C GLY A 254 10.87 -8.47 -1.47
N ALA A 255 9.82 -7.90 -0.86
CA ALA A 255 9.66 -6.45 -0.83
C ALA A 255 10.71 -5.80 0.07
N ASP A 256 11.20 -4.62 -0.32
CA ASP A 256 12.19 -3.86 0.45
C ASP A 256 11.59 -3.10 1.65
N GLY A 257 10.26 -3.07 1.73
CA GLY A 257 9.54 -2.28 2.70
C GLY A 257 8.05 -2.14 2.38
N CYS A 258 7.37 -1.22 3.05
CA CYS A 258 5.99 -0.86 2.74
C CYS A 258 5.66 0.59 3.09
N LEU A 259 4.60 1.10 2.48
CA LEU A 259 4.04 2.44 2.71
C LEU A 259 2.70 2.28 3.44
N LEU A 260 2.68 2.55 4.75
CA LEU A 260 1.48 2.58 5.57
C LEU A 260 0.68 3.84 5.27
N TRP A 261 -0.56 3.67 4.85
CA TRP A 261 -1.48 4.78 4.59
C TRP A 261 -2.76 4.64 5.41
N THR A 262 -3.26 5.77 5.91
CA THR A 262 -4.58 5.85 6.56
C THR A 262 -5.41 6.99 5.99
N SER A 263 -6.73 6.84 6.06
CA SER A 263 -7.66 7.86 5.58
C SER A 263 -7.95 8.91 6.65
N SER A 264 -7.97 10.18 6.25
CA SER A 264 -8.39 11.29 7.12
C SER A 264 -9.89 11.24 7.46
N LYS A 265 -10.66 10.41 6.74
CA LYS A 265 -12.10 10.21 6.97
C LYS A 265 -12.39 9.12 8.00
N THR A 266 -11.41 8.30 8.37
CA THR A 266 -11.61 7.19 9.31
C THR A 266 -12.00 7.69 10.69
N ARG A 267 -13.02 7.05 11.28
CA ARG A 267 -13.56 7.35 12.60
C ARG A 267 -13.77 6.06 13.38
N ASN A 268 -13.75 6.19 14.70
CA ASN A 268 -14.24 5.15 15.61
C ASN A 268 -15.76 4.96 15.41
N PRO A 269 -16.35 3.86 15.92
CA PRO A 269 -17.81 3.65 15.87
C PRO A 269 -18.63 4.79 16.50
N ASP A 270 -18.06 5.53 17.44
CA ASP A 270 -18.66 6.71 18.08
C ASP A 270 -18.51 8.01 17.27
N GLY A 271 -17.93 7.96 16.07
CA GLY A 271 -17.69 9.12 15.20
C GLY A 271 -16.45 9.94 15.56
N THR A 272 -15.69 9.58 16.60
CA THR A 272 -14.48 10.30 16.99
C THR A 272 -13.29 9.95 16.09
N LYS A 273 -12.28 10.85 16.03
CA LYS A 273 -11.03 10.57 15.34
C LYS A 273 -10.22 9.50 16.09
N ILE A 274 -9.49 8.70 15.31
CA ILE A 274 -8.67 7.61 15.81
C ILE A 274 -7.45 8.13 16.57
N PHE A 275 -7.01 7.38 17.58
CA PHE A 275 -5.70 7.50 18.20
C PHE A 275 -4.99 6.16 18.03
N VAL A 276 -3.72 6.17 17.61
CA VAL A 276 -2.94 4.93 17.50
C VAL A 276 -2.38 4.50 18.85
N ASP A 277 -2.24 3.21 19.10
CA ASP A 277 -1.58 2.68 20.30
C ASP A 277 -0.43 1.77 19.88
N GLU A 278 0.81 2.15 20.20
CA GLU A 278 1.99 1.35 19.86
C GLU A 278 2.09 0.03 20.63
N ASN A 279 1.24 -0.18 21.64
CA ASN A 279 1.21 -1.36 22.51
C ASN A 279 -0.03 -2.21 22.28
N ALA A 280 -0.88 -1.89 21.29
CA ALA A 280 -2.02 -2.70 20.90
C ALA A 280 -2.24 -2.78 19.37
N GLY A 281 -2.99 -3.80 18.94
CA GLY A 281 -3.50 -3.93 17.57
C GLY A 281 -2.41 -3.90 16.48
N TRP A 282 -2.75 -3.33 15.34
CA TRP A 282 -1.88 -3.29 14.16
C TRP A 282 -0.60 -2.49 14.36
N LEU A 283 -0.60 -1.39 15.14
CA LEU A 283 0.60 -0.57 15.31
C LEU A 283 1.63 -1.30 16.19
N LYS A 284 1.18 -2.05 17.20
CA LYS A 284 2.07 -2.98 17.94
C LYS A 284 2.71 -4.00 17.00
N ALA A 285 1.95 -4.56 16.05
CA ALA A 285 2.50 -5.51 15.09
C ALA A 285 3.59 -4.86 14.21
N VAL A 286 3.37 -3.63 13.74
CA VAL A 286 4.38 -2.85 13.00
C VAL A 286 5.63 -2.63 13.85
N LYS A 287 5.48 -2.15 15.09
CA LYS A 287 6.61 -1.89 16.01
C LYS A 287 7.42 -3.15 16.28
N ASP A 288 6.75 -4.25 16.60
CA ASP A 288 7.39 -5.54 16.87
C ASP A 288 8.08 -6.08 15.61
N PHE A 289 7.49 -5.88 14.43
CA PHE A 289 8.06 -6.32 13.16
C PHE A 289 9.35 -5.56 12.85
N ILE A 290 9.37 -4.24 13.01
CA ILE A 290 10.58 -3.40 12.85
C ILE A 290 11.70 -3.88 13.77
N LYS A 291 11.38 -4.23 15.02
CA LYS A 291 12.35 -4.77 15.98
C LYS A 291 12.94 -6.11 15.50
N GLN A 292 12.15 -6.95 14.84
CA GLN A 292 12.59 -8.26 14.34
C GLN A 292 13.34 -8.16 13.00
N TYR A 293 12.98 -7.20 12.14
CA TYR A 293 13.50 -7.00 10.79
C TYR A 293 13.95 -5.54 10.62
N PRO A 294 15.10 -5.15 11.20
CA PRO A 294 15.52 -3.76 11.24
C PRO A 294 15.76 -3.18 9.83
N SER A 295 15.54 -1.87 9.72
CA SER A 295 15.82 -1.08 8.52
C SER A 295 17.32 -1.04 8.21
N SER A 296 17.68 -0.69 6.98
CA SER A 296 19.07 -0.48 6.56
C SER A 296 19.62 0.89 6.97
N ASN A 297 18.77 1.76 7.53
CA ASN A 297 19.04 3.20 7.69
C ASN A 297 19.19 3.62 9.16
N HIS A 298 19.71 2.74 10.01
CA HIS A 298 20.13 3.04 11.38
C HIS A 298 21.64 2.91 11.54
#